data_AF-A0A977PLK8-F1
#
_entry.id   AF-A0A977PLK8-F1
#
_cell.length_a   1.000
_cell.length_b   1.000
_cell.length_c   1.000
_cell.angle_alpha   90.00
_cell.angle_beta   90.00
_cell.angle_gamma   90.00
#
_symmetry.space_group_name_H-M   'P 1'
#
loop_
_entity.id
_entity.type
_entity.pdbx_description
1 polymer ?
#
loop_
_entity_poly.entity_id
_entity_poly.type
_entity_poly.pdbx_seq_one_letter_code
_entity_poly.pdbx_strand_id
1 'polypeptide(L)'
;MCGWGKRTGKDSIENLMRKVEKALSPPPKRLKIYTSGSIFDESQFPRYFQLWLAEKIDRTCTVELQVESLPDYITYERLQPFLNRSYELIVALGLEVADNEALKELGKYPAMTVEKFISITLMLRNLGVKVKTYVLVNPPVPNWKKLFPKTMEIALKYSDEVVIINTYPHSESPLFIKWIRGEWHPLPYNEFIEVITPYLRDPRVQIEFNNFAFKPKFPKYLRKKIIGANEETLLHPYYEVWMEYLTNFYEPPKKDVLLFVPCSYRKPYYKSKTWKAILNVLRRVGMRRRTHLVAISSPGVIPEEFANDYPFNSYDWPEWEETEEIKKLYVDVIRERVRRFLKAHAHKYKIIAVYLKPDSESFKAVMEACKELGLSCIPCIPPEEYDEEMKSHKPPVTHPKALKLLYSCMSKLREELQTKKLNETFQYKRRSK
;
A
#
# COMPACT_ATOMS: atom_id res chain seq x y z
N MET A 1 -0.64 -3.81 -17.24
CA MET A 1 -0.69 -3.38 -15.81
C MET A 1 0.00 -2.03 -15.57
N CYS A 2 -0.79 -0.97 -15.38
CA CYS A 2 -0.37 0.40 -15.08
C CYS A 2 0.39 0.55 -13.76
N GLY A 3 1.66 0.21 -13.77
CA GLY A 3 2.63 1.05 -13.08
C GLY A 3 3.82 1.20 -13.99
N TRP A 4 4.51 2.31 -13.85
CA TRP A 4 5.60 2.68 -14.77
C TRP A 4 6.68 1.58 -14.77
N GLY A 5 7.10 1.08 -15.93
CA GLY A 5 8.11 0.01 -16.07
C GLY A 5 7.62 -1.29 -16.74
N LYS A 6 8.43 -1.84 -17.66
CA LYS A 6 8.13 -3.09 -18.38
C LYS A 6 8.42 -4.31 -17.50
N ARG A 7 7.46 -5.24 -17.39
CA ARG A 7 7.70 -6.59 -16.85
C ARG A 7 7.48 -7.61 -17.96
N THR A 8 8.50 -8.39 -18.28
CA THR A 8 8.37 -9.56 -19.15
C THR A 8 7.73 -10.70 -18.35
N GLY A 9 6.59 -11.20 -18.81
CA GLY A 9 5.99 -12.41 -18.24
C GLY A 9 6.88 -13.62 -18.52
N LYS A 10 7.01 -14.53 -17.55
CA LYS A 10 7.79 -15.79 -17.69
C LYS A 10 6.90 -17.03 -17.86
N ASP A 11 5.59 -16.84 -17.95
CA ASP A 11 4.66 -17.96 -18.11
C ASP A 11 4.67 -18.48 -19.55
N SER A 12 4.65 -19.80 -19.70
CA SER A 12 4.43 -20.42 -21.01
C SER A 12 2.98 -20.25 -21.45
N ILE A 13 2.76 -20.30 -22.76
CA ILE A 13 1.42 -20.17 -23.35
C ILE A 13 0.49 -21.29 -22.86
N GLU A 14 1.00 -22.50 -22.66
CA GLU A 14 0.23 -23.63 -22.13
C GLU A 14 -0.22 -23.38 -20.68
N ASN A 15 0.59 -22.70 -19.87
CA ASN A 15 0.17 -22.33 -18.52
C ASN A 15 -0.89 -21.23 -18.55
N LEU A 16 -0.78 -20.29 -19.49
CA LEU A 16 -1.80 -19.26 -19.69
C LEU A 16 -3.14 -19.89 -20.12
N MET A 17 -3.12 -20.83 -21.07
CA MET A 17 -4.31 -21.58 -21.49
C MET A 17 -4.97 -22.29 -20.29
N ARG A 18 -4.20 -23.00 -19.46
CA ARG A 18 -4.71 -23.65 -18.24
C ARG A 18 -5.34 -22.66 -17.24
N LYS A 19 -4.75 -21.46 -17.09
CA LYS A 19 -5.32 -20.40 -16.23
C LYS A 19 -6.65 -19.91 -16.78
N VAL A 20 -6.75 -19.72 -18.10
CA VAL A 20 -8.01 -19.34 -18.76
C VAL A 20 -9.07 -20.42 -18.57
N GLU A 21 -8.73 -21.70 -18.76
CA GLU A 21 -9.67 -22.81 -18.55
C GLU A 21 -10.17 -22.88 -17.11
N LYS A 22 -9.29 -22.70 -16.13
CA LYS A 22 -9.68 -22.63 -14.73
C LYS A 22 -10.60 -21.44 -14.45
N ALA A 23 -10.35 -20.29 -15.07
CA ALA A 23 -11.17 -19.10 -14.90
C ALA A 23 -12.55 -19.21 -15.59
N LEU A 24 -12.69 -20.11 -16.56
CA LEU A 24 -13.94 -20.40 -17.27
C LEU A 24 -14.78 -21.50 -16.60
N SER A 25 -14.37 -22.04 -15.45
CA SER A 25 -15.09 -23.11 -14.76
C SER A 25 -15.41 -22.73 -13.30
N PRO A 26 -16.67 -22.32 -13.00
CA PRO A 26 -17.78 -22.12 -13.94
C PRO A 26 -17.59 -20.88 -14.84
N PRO A 27 -18.29 -20.77 -15.98
CA PRO A 27 -18.14 -19.62 -16.88
C PRO A 27 -18.56 -18.31 -16.21
N PRO A 28 -17.68 -17.29 -16.17
CA PRO A 28 -18.03 -15.98 -15.62
C PRO A 28 -18.85 -15.18 -16.62
N LYS A 29 -19.65 -14.21 -16.14
CA LYS A 29 -20.31 -13.24 -17.03
C LYS A 29 -19.29 -12.45 -17.86
N ARG A 30 -18.21 -12.01 -17.23
CA ARG A 30 -17.11 -11.28 -17.87
C ARG A 30 -15.78 -11.95 -17.55
N LEU A 31 -15.04 -12.37 -18.57
CA LEU A 31 -13.65 -12.81 -18.43
C LEU A 31 -12.72 -11.61 -18.71
N LYS A 32 -11.89 -11.24 -17.73
CA LYS A 32 -10.88 -10.19 -17.88
C LYS A 32 -9.48 -10.79 -17.92
N ILE A 33 -8.74 -10.52 -18.98
CA ILE A 33 -7.36 -10.98 -19.15
C ILE A 33 -6.44 -9.79 -18.98
N TYR A 34 -5.84 -9.70 -17.79
CA TYR A 34 -4.81 -8.70 -17.49
C TYR A 34 -3.45 -9.25 -17.87
N THR A 35 -2.76 -8.56 -18.77
CA THR A 35 -1.40 -8.90 -19.17
C THR A 35 -0.45 -7.74 -18.84
N SER A 36 0.85 -8.02 -18.78
CA SER A 36 1.87 -6.96 -18.72
C SER A 36 2.27 -6.48 -20.13
N GLY A 37 1.48 -6.83 -21.13
CA GLY A 37 1.80 -6.71 -22.55
C GLY A 37 0.56 -6.43 -23.39
N SER A 38 0.61 -6.76 -24.67
CA SER A 38 -0.49 -6.53 -25.61
C SER A 38 -1.00 -7.84 -26.14
N ILE A 39 -2.27 -8.18 -25.92
CA ILE A 39 -2.84 -9.47 -26.34
C ILE A 39 -2.68 -9.73 -27.84
N PHE A 40 -2.64 -8.66 -28.65
CA PHE A 40 -2.51 -8.70 -30.09
C PHE A 40 -1.05 -8.61 -30.57
N ASP A 41 -0.08 -8.51 -29.67
CA ASP A 41 1.35 -8.63 -29.99
C ASP A 41 1.70 -10.12 -30.13
N GLU A 42 1.83 -10.60 -31.35
CA GLU A 42 2.12 -12.01 -31.64
C GLU A 42 3.49 -12.48 -31.13
N SER A 43 4.42 -11.55 -30.83
CA SER A 43 5.69 -11.89 -30.19
C SER A 43 5.51 -12.26 -28.71
N GLN A 44 4.42 -11.79 -28.08
CA GLN A 44 4.08 -12.06 -26.68
C GLN A 44 2.99 -13.14 -26.57
N PHE A 45 1.98 -13.07 -27.43
CA PHE A 45 0.84 -13.98 -27.47
C PHE A 45 0.67 -14.50 -28.89
N PRO A 46 1.28 -15.65 -29.23
CA PRO A 46 1.28 -16.19 -30.58
C PRO A 46 -0.10 -16.32 -31.19
N ARG A 47 -0.19 -16.25 -32.51
CA ARG A 47 -1.47 -16.30 -33.24
C ARG A 47 -2.33 -17.51 -32.88
N TYR A 48 -1.73 -18.68 -32.70
CA TYR A 48 -2.47 -19.90 -32.32
C TYR A 48 -3.17 -19.75 -30.95
N PHE A 49 -2.56 -19.04 -30.01
CA PHE A 49 -3.17 -18.77 -28.71
C PHE A 49 -4.35 -17.82 -28.82
N GLN A 50 -4.22 -16.76 -29.63
CA GLN A 50 -5.31 -15.81 -29.86
C GLN A 50 -6.53 -16.50 -30.52
N LEU A 51 -6.28 -17.34 -31.52
CA LEU A 51 -7.32 -18.16 -32.18
C LEU A 51 -8.01 -19.09 -31.20
N TRP A 52 -7.22 -19.85 -30.43
CA TRP A 52 -7.72 -20.74 -29.39
C TRP A 52 -8.55 -19.99 -28.35
N LEU A 53 -8.08 -18.82 -27.90
CA LEU A 53 -8.74 -18.04 -26.86
C LEU A 53 -10.13 -17.58 -27.33
N ALA A 54 -10.21 -17.04 -28.55
CA ALA A 54 -11.48 -16.62 -29.13
C ALA A 54 -12.47 -17.79 -29.22
N GLU A 55 -12.04 -18.92 -29.80
CA GLU A 55 -12.90 -20.11 -29.96
C GLU A 55 -13.30 -20.73 -28.62
N LYS A 56 -12.39 -20.76 -27.64
CA LYS A 56 -12.65 -21.34 -26.32
C LYS A 56 -13.77 -20.59 -25.60
N ILE A 57 -13.74 -19.26 -25.63
CA ILE A 57 -14.73 -18.41 -24.96
C ILE A 57 -16.06 -18.43 -25.73
N ASP A 58 -16.01 -18.47 -27.06
CA ASP A 58 -17.19 -18.53 -27.93
C ASP A 58 -18.08 -19.76 -27.64
N ARG A 59 -17.47 -20.83 -27.10
CA ARG A 59 -18.12 -22.08 -26.69
C ARG A 59 -18.60 -22.10 -25.24
N THR A 60 -18.48 -21.01 -24.50
CA THR A 60 -18.97 -20.90 -23.11
C THR A 60 -20.14 -19.92 -23.01
N CYS A 61 -20.78 -19.86 -21.84
CA CYS A 61 -21.80 -18.83 -21.53
C CYS A 61 -21.18 -17.50 -21.07
N THR A 62 -19.92 -17.24 -21.42
CA THR A 62 -19.24 -15.99 -21.07
C THR A 62 -19.76 -14.88 -21.98
N VAL A 63 -20.27 -13.79 -21.40
CA VAL A 63 -20.94 -12.72 -22.15
C VAL A 63 -19.96 -11.67 -22.65
N GLU A 64 -18.89 -11.41 -21.89
CA GLU A 64 -17.92 -10.36 -22.22
C GLU A 64 -16.48 -10.89 -22.09
N LEU A 65 -15.65 -10.60 -23.10
CA LEU A 65 -14.21 -10.80 -23.07
C LEU A 65 -13.52 -9.44 -23.03
N GLN A 66 -12.80 -9.15 -21.93
CA GLN A 66 -11.98 -7.96 -21.81
C GLN A 66 -10.49 -8.32 -21.95
N VAL A 67 -9.79 -7.65 -22.86
CA VAL A 67 -8.35 -7.82 -23.12
C VAL A 67 -7.62 -6.47 -23.16
N GLU A 68 -6.32 -6.43 -22.83
CA GLU A 68 -5.48 -5.22 -22.87
C GLU A 68 -4.52 -5.24 -24.07
N SER A 69 -4.37 -4.11 -24.77
CA SER A 69 -3.39 -3.98 -25.85
C SER A 69 -2.94 -2.54 -26.07
N LEU A 70 -1.70 -2.35 -26.53
CA LEU A 70 -1.24 -1.08 -27.08
C LEU A 70 -1.81 -0.87 -28.51
N PRO A 71 -2.03 0.38 -28.92
CA PRO A 71 -2.54 0.76 -30.25
C PRO A 71 -1.82 0.08 -31.41
N ASP A 72 -0.48 0.06 -31.38
CA ASP A 72 0.35 -0.44 -32.48
C ASP A 72 0.11 -1.92 -32.83
N TYR A 73 -0.49 -2.69 -31.92
CA TYR A 73 -0.79 -4.09 -32.16
C TYR A 73 -2.23 -4.34 -32.62
N ILE A 74 -3.09 -3.32 -32.61
CA ILE A 74 -4.51 -3.46 -32.94
C ILE A 74 -4.69 -3.18 -34.43
N THR A 75 -4.75 -4.26 -35.21
CA THR A 75 -5.09 -4.22 -36.64
C THR A 75 -6.34 -5.05 -36.90
N TYR A 76 -6.99 -4.84 -38.05
CA TYR A 76 -8.17 -5.60 -38.44
C TYR A 76 -7.89 -7.11 -38.49
N GLU A 77 -6.76 -7.51 -39.08
CA GLU A 77 -6.35 -8.92 -39.22
C GLU A 77 -6.18 -9.59 -37.85
N ARG A 78 -5.64 -8.85 -36.89
CA ARG A 78 -5.41 -9.35 -35.53
C ARG A 78 -6.69 -9.44 -34.71
N LEU A 79 -7.62 -8.50 -34.91
CA LEU A 79 -8.93 -8.50 -34.27
C LEU A 79 -9.87 -9.57 -34.83
N GLN A 80 -9.76 -9.88 -36.12
CA GLN A 80 -10.69 -10.75 -36.86
C GLN A 80 -11.16 -12.01 -36.11
N PRO A 81 -10.29 -12.79 -35.42
CA PRO A 81 -10.73 -13.99 -34.70
C PRO A 81 -11.76 -13.74 -33.60
N PHE A 82 -11.76 -12.54 -33.02
CA PHE A 82 -12.58 -12.16 -31.88
C PHE A 82 -13.88 -11.43 -32.28
N LEU A 83 -14.04 -11.10 -33.56
CA LEU A 83 -15.24 -10.42 -34.08
C LEU A 83 -16.34 -11.44 -34.40
N ASN A 84 -17.60 -10.99 -34.36
CA ASN A 84 -18.79 -11.80 -34.66
C ASN A 84 -18.88 -13.10 -33.84
N ARG A 85 -18.57 -13.01 -32.55
CA ARG A 85 -18.61 -14.11 -31.57
C ARG A 85 -19.85 -13.99 -30.67
N SER A 86 -20.13 -15.04 -29.89
CA SER A 86 -21.22 -15.08 -28.91
C SER A 86 -21.03 -14.11 -27.74
N TYR A 87 -19.81 -13.64 -27.52
CA TYR A 87 -19.44 -12.67 -26.50
C TYR A 87 -19.15 -11.27 -27.10
N GLU A 88 -19.36 -10.23 -26.30
CA GLU A 88 -18.89 -8.88 -26.60
C GLU A 88 -17.39 -8.75 -26.28
N LEU A 89 -16.61 -8.27 -27.26
CA LEU A 89 -15.21 -7.93 -27.06
C LEU A 89 -15.08 -6.52 -26.48
N ILE A 90 -14.28 -6.40 -25.42
CA ILE A 90 -13.87 -5.13 -24.82
C ILE A 90 -12.35 -5.03 -24.91
N VAL A 91 -11.84 -4.03 -25.64
CA VAL A 91 -10.40 -3.77 -25.71
C VAL A 91 -10.05 -2.61 -24.77
N ALA A 92 -9.15 -2.89 -23.84
CA ALA A 92 -8.67 -1.95 -22.85
C ALA A 92 -7.37 -1.25 -23.33
N LEU A 93 -7.38 0.07 -23.35
CA LEU A 93 -6.30 0.94 -23.82
C LEU A 93 -5.79 1.83 -22.68
N GLY A 94 -4.48 1.95 -22.55
CA GLY A 94 -3.86 2.88 -21.60
C GLY A 94 -3.61 4.25 -22.23
N LEU A 95 -4.58 5.17 -22.16
CA LEU A 95 -4.37 6.56 -22.58
C LEU A 95 -3.43 7.28 -21.60
N GLU A 96 -3.53 6.98 -20.31
CA GLU A 96 -2.77 7.57 -19.20
C GLU A 96 -2.95 9.11 -19.08
N VAL A 97 -2.49 9.88 -20.06
CA VAL A 97 -2.56 11.35 -20.18
C VAL A 97 -2.75 11.74 -21.65
N ALA A 98 -3.67 12.65 -21.96
CA ALA A 98 -3.94 13.10 -23.31
C ALA A 98 -3.03 14.27 -23.77
N ASP A 99 -1.71 14.02 -23.72
CA ASP A 99 -0.67 14.92 -24.19
C ASP A 99 0.56 14.12 -24.67
N ASN A 100 1.03 14.40 -25.89
CA ASN A 100 2.08 13.58 -26.52
C ASN A 100 3.46 13.77 -25.88
N GLU A 101 3.78 14.96 -25.37
CA GLU A 101 5.04 15.17 -24.65
C GLU A 101 5.01 14.49 -23.27
N ALA A 102 3.88 14.57 -22.56
CA ALA A 102 3.68 13.81 -21.33
C ALA A 102 3.77 12.30 -21.57
N LEU A 103 3.17 11.78 -22.64
CA LEU A 103 3.26 10.37 -23.02
C LEU A 103 4.70 9.94 -23.35
N LYS A 104 5.49 10.85 -23.93
CA LYS A 104 6.92 10.62 -24.18
C LYS A 104 7.72 10.55 -22.89
N GLU A 105 7.48 11.44 -21.93
CA GLU A 105 8.06 11.37 -20.58
C GLU A 105 7.69 10.06 -19.85
N LEU A 106 6.47 9.59 -20.04
CA LEU A 106 6.01 8.30 -19.51
C LEU A 106 6.59 7.09 -20.25
N GLY A 107 7.38 7.28 -21.31
CA GLY A 107 7.97 6.20 -22.11
C GLY A 107 6.94 5.42 -22.93
N LYS A 108 5.81 6.04 -23.25
CA LYS A 108 4.71 5.47 -24.04
C LYS A 108 4.84 5.80 -25.53
N TYR A 109 5.55 6.87 -25.87
CA TYR A 109 5.86 7.23 -27.25
C TYR A 109 6.92 6.29 -27.88
N PRO A 110 6.85 5.96 -29.19
CA PRO A 110 5.79 6.29 -30.14
C PRO A 110 4.62 5.30 -30.14
N ALA A 111 4.65 4.28 -29.27
CA ALA A 111 3.66 3.21 -29.25
C ALA A 111 2.24 3.67 -28.86
N MET A 112 2.14 4.82 -28.20
CA MET A 112 0.90 5.51 -27.86
C MET A 112 1.06 7.01 -28.12
N THR A 113 0.11 7.58 -28.86
CA THR A 113 -0.12 9.03 -29.00
C THR A 113 -1.61 9.29 -28.89
N VAL A 114 -2.02 10.55 -28.66
CA VAL A 114 -3.44 10.92 -28.59
C VAL A 114 -4.16 10.61 -29.90
N GLU A 115 -3.51 10.85 -31.04
CA GLU A 115 -4.05 10.59 -32.37
C GLU A 115 -4.24 9.10 -32.62
N LYS A 116 -3.25 8.27 -32.23
CA LYS A 116 -3.34 6.81 -32.32
C LYS A 116 -4.44 6.26 -31.42
N PHE A 117 -4.58 6.80 -30.21
CA PHE A 117 -5.69 6.43 -29.32
C PHE A 117 -7.02 6.71 -30.02
N ILE A 118 -7.24 7.93 -30.51
CA ILE A 118 -8.48 8.32 -31.19
C ILE A 118 -8.75 7.43 -32.42
N SER A 119 -7.76 7.24 -33.31
CA SER A 119 -7.97 6.45 -34.52
C SER A 119 -8.31 4.98 -34.23
N ILE A 120 -7.63 4.37 -33.24
CA ILE A 120 -7.90 2.98 -32.84
C ILE A 120 -9.25 2.85 -32.14
N THR A 121 -9.62 3.78 -31.26
CA THR A 121 -10.96 3.75 -30.62
C THR A 121 -12.09 3.84 -31.65
N LEU A 122 -11.96 4.70 -32.66
CA LEU A 122 -12.93 4.82 -33.74
C LEU A 122 -13.00 3.53 -34.58
N MET A 123 -11.85 2.94 -34.91
CA MET A 123 -11.80 1.67 -35.64
C MET A 123 -12.46 0.53 -34.86
N LEU A 124 -12.16 0.39 -33.56
CA LEU A 124 -12.78 -0.60 -32.68
C LEU A 124 -14.31 -0.43 -32.63
N ARG A 125 -14.79 0.81 -32.45
CA ARG A 125 -16.24 1.10 -32.42
C ARG A 125 -16.93 0.77 -33.75
N ASN A 126 -16.30 1.07 -34.88
CA ASN A 126 -16.83 0.72 -36.20
C ASN A 126 -16.93 -0.81 -36.42
N LEU A 127 -16.13 -1.60 -35.71
CA LEU A 127 -16.17 -3.06 -35.71
C LEU A 127 -17.10 -3.65 -34.63
N GLY A 128 -17.85 -2.81 -33.91
CA GLY A 128 -18.73 -3.26 -32.81
C GLY A 128 -17.98 -3.68 -31.54
N VAL A 129 -16.70 -3.30 -31.41
CA VAL A 129 -15.88 -3.61 -30.24
C VAL A 129 -15.96 -2.47 -29.23
N LYS A 130 -16.24 -2.81 -27.97
CA LYS A 130 -16.27 -1.84 -26.86
C LYS A 130 -14.87 -1.43 -26.46
N VAL A 131 -14.73 -0.18 -26.02
CA VAL A 131 -13.45 0.40 -25.59
C VAL A 131 -13.49 0.71 -24.10
N LYS A 132 -12.45 0.24 -23.40
CA LYS A 132 -12.17 0.62 -22.01
C LYS A 132 -10.88 1.42 -21.96
N THR A 133 -10.87 2.55 -21.27
CA THR A 133 -9.68 3.43 -21.22
C THR A 133 -9.18 3.62 -19.80
N TYR A 134 -7.88 3.41 -19.60
CA TYR A 134 -7.18 3.72 -18.35
C TYR A 134 -6.56 5.12 -18.43
N VAL A 135 -6.81 5.93 -17.39
CA VAL A 135 -6.25 7.28 -17.22
C VAL A 135 -5.58 7.37 -15.86
N LEU A 136 -4.49 8.13 -15.76
CA LEU A 136 -3.71 8.27 -14.54
C LEU A 136 -4.00 9.59 -13.83
N VAL A 137 -4.19 9.49 -12.52
CA VAL A 137 -4.06 10.60 -11.58
C VAL A 137 -2.66 10.58 -11.00
N ASN A 138 -2.06 11.77 -10.86
CA ASN A 138 -0.68 11.95 -10.41
C ASN A 138 0.40 11.17 -11.19
N PRO A 139 0.34 11.10 -12.54
CA PRO A 139 1.46 10.57 -13.32
C PRO A 139 2.72 11.43 -13.09
N PRO A 140 3.93 10.86 -13.22
CA PRO A 140 5.19 11.58 -12.99
C PRO A 140 5.57 12.50 -14.15
N VAL A 141 4.66 13.40 -14.50
CA VAL A 141 4.84 14.43 -15.54
C VAL A 141 4.44 15.79 -14.97
N PRO A 142 5.11 16.88 -15.41
CA PRO A 142 4.71 18.23 -15.03
C PRO A 142 3.27 18.54 -15.43
N ASN A 143 2.61 19.43 -14.68
CA ASN A 143 1.29 19.97 -15.03
C ASN A 143 0.15 18.95 -15.23
N TRP A 144 0.30 17.70 -14.76
CA TRP A 144 -0.72 16.65 -14.95
C TRP A 144 -2.12 17.09 -14.50
N LYS A 145 -2.24 17.88 -13.42
CA LYS A 145 -3.52 18.42 -12.93
C LYS A 145 -4.24 19.28 -13.98
N LYS A 146 -3.49 20.03 -14.80
CA LYS A 146 -4.04 20.83 -15.91
C LYS A 146 -4.40 19.97 -17.12
N LEU A 147 -3.67 18.86 -17.33
CA LEU A 147 -3.92 17.91 -18.41
C LEU A 147 -5.07 16.95 -18.12
N PHE A 148 -5.37 16.71 -16.84
CA PHE A 148 -6.36 15.72 -16.41
C PHE A 148 -7.78 16.01 -16.95
N PRO A 149 -8.31 17.25 -16.93
CA PRO A 149 -9.62 17.52 -17.53
C PRO A 149 -9.70 17.21 -19.03
N LYS A 150 -8.70 17.63 -19.81
CA LYS A 150 -8.59 17.30 -21.24
C LYS A 150 -8.48 15.78 -21.45
N THR A 151 -7.74 15.09 -20.58
CA THR A 151 -7.60 13.63 -20.61
C THR A 151 -8.95 12.94 -20.41
N MET A 152 -9.72 13.40 -19.41
CA MET A 152 -11.06 12.89 -19.14
C MET A 152 -12.03 13.18 -20.27
N GLU A 153 -12.00 14.38 -20.85
CA GLU A 153 -12.84 14.74 -22.01
C GLU A 153 -12.62 13.78 -23.18
N ILE A 154 -11.36 13.54 -23.54
CA ILE A 154 -11.00 12.62 -24.63
C ILE A 154 -11.39 11.18 -24.26
N ALA A 155 -11.06 10.71 -23.06
CA ALA A 155 -11.40 9.34 -22.64
C ALA A 155 -12.92 9.10 -22.68
N LEU A 156 -13.72 10.02 -22.14
CA LEU A 156 -15.19 9.91 -22.11
C LEU A 156 -15.82 10.06 -23.50
N LYS A 157 -15.21 10.80 -24.41
CA LYS A 157 -15.71 10.95 -25.78
C LYS A 157 -15.57 9.66 -26.59
N TYR A 158 -14.47 8.94 -26.39
CA TYR A 158 -14.08 7.82 -27.26
C TYR A 158 -14.19 6.43 -26.63
N SER A 159 -14.62 6.32 -25.37
CA SER A 159 -14.67 5.03 -24.64
C SER A 159 -16.05 4.73 -24.05
N ASP A 160 -16.36 3.44 -23.95
CA ASP A 160 -17.55 2.93 -23.27
C ASP A 160 -17.35 2.85 -21.75
N GLU A 161 -16.12 2.54 -21.32
CA GLU A 161 -15.70 2.53 -19.91
C GLU A 161 -14.43 3.37 -19.73
N VAL A 162 -14.35 4.17 -18.66
CA VAL A 162 -13.14 4.90 -18.27
C VAL A 162 -12.77 4.52 -16.85
N VAL A 163 -11.51 4.15 -16.63
CA VAL A 163 -10.99 3.82 -15.30
C VAL A 163 -9.96 4.85 -14.90
N ILE A 164 -10.26 5.57 -13.83
CA ILE A 164 -9.34 6.53 -13.23
C ILE A 164 -8.48 5.80 -12.19
N ILE A 165 -7.18 5.75 -12.44
CA ILE A 165 -6.22 5.02 -11.62
C ILE A 165 -5.34 6.01 -10.86
N ASN A 166 -5.16 5.81 -9.55
CA ASN A 166 -4.11 6.52 -8.82
C ASN A 166 -2.74 5.95 -9.20
N THR A 167 -1.77 6.79 -9.54
CA THR A 167 -0.45 6.32 -9.97
C THR A 167 0.33 5.75 -8.78
N TYR A 168 0.83 4.51 -8.92
CA TYR A 168 1.70 3.86 -7.94
C TYR A 168 3.03 3.40 -8.56
N PRO A 169 4.14 3.47 -7.80
CA PRO A 169 5.43 3.00 -8.29
C PRO A 169 5.56 1.48 -8.12
N HIS A 170 5.90 0.76 -9.19
CA HIS A 170 6.37 -0.63 -9.02
C HIS A 170 7.80 -0.63 -8.46
N SER A 171 8.18 -1.67 -7.71
CA SER A 171 9.51 -1.75 -7.07
C SER A 171 10.66 -1.41 -8.00
N GLU A 172 10.70 -2.04 -9.18
CA GLU A 172 11.77 -1.87 -10.17
C GLU A 172 11.56 -0.69 -11.12
N SER A 173 10.54 0.14 -10.87
CA SER A 173 10.26 1.30 -11.70
C SER A 173 11.18 2.46 -11.36
N PRO A 174 11.59 3.29 -12.34
CA PRO A 174 12.30 4.51 -11.99
C PRO A 174 11.42 5.50 -11.19
N LEU A 175 10.10 5.30 -11.12
CA LEU A 175 9.16 6.11 -10.33
C LEU A 175 9.35 5.81 -8.84
N PHE A 176 9.66 4.56 -8.49
CA PHE A 176 10.05 4.20 -7.12
C PHE A 176 11.34 4.91 -6.71
N ILE A 177 12.27 5.14 -7.65
CA ILE A 177 13.49 5.91 -7.41
C ILE A 177 13.17 7.39 -7.19
N LYS A 178 12.28 7.97 -8.00
CA LYS A 178 11.78 9.34 -7.79
C LYS A 178 11.12 9.49 -6.41
N TRP A 179 10.38 8.47 -5.98
CA TRP A 179 9.78 8.44 -4.65
C TRP A 179 10.82 8.44 -3.53
N ILE A 180 11.84 7.57 -3.62
CA ILE A 180 12.97 7.57 -2.70
C ILE A 180 13.66 8.94 -2.63
N ARG A 181 13.76 9.66 -3.76
CA ARG A 181 14.43 10.97 -3.82
C ARG A 181 13.55 12.14 -3.39
N GLY A 182 12.26 11.91 -3.09
CA GLY A 182 11.30 12.99 -2.83
C GLY A 182 10.96 13.84 -4.06
N GLU A 183 11.24 13.35 -5.27
CA GLU A 183 10.91 14.05 -6.53
C GLU A 183 9.43 13.81 -6.93
N TRP A 184 8.80 12.78 -6.38
CA TRP A 184 7.42 12.40 -6.63
C TRP A 184 6.86 11.68 -5.42
N HIS A 185 5.60 11.93 -5.07
CA HIS A 185 4.93 11.30 -3.94
C HIS A 185 3.60 10.70 -4.39
N PRO A 186 3.23 9.49 -3.91
CA PRO A 186 1.93 8.91 -4.21
C PRO A 186 0.81 9.77 -3.62
N LEU A 187 -0.27 9.96 -4.38
CA LEU A 187 -1.32 10.89 -3.99
C LEU A 187 -2.19 10.26 -2.88
N PRO A 188 -2.37 10.92 -1.72
CA PRO A 188 -3.27 10.44 -0.66
C PRO A 188 -4.73 10.34 -1.14
N TYR A 189 -5.54 9.54 -0.45
CA TYR A 189 -6.93 9.30 -0.84
C TYR A 189 -7.77 10.58 -0.97
N ASN A 190 -7.66 11.50 -0.01
CA ASN A 190 -8.46 12.72 -0.03
C ASN A 190 -8.12 13.61 -1.24
N GLU A 191 -6.84 13.82 -1.52
CA GLU A 191 -6.40 14.59 -2.69
C GLU A 191 -6.77 13.89 -4.01
N PHE A 192 -6.71 12.56 -4.05
CA PHE A 192 -7.17 11.79 -5.20
C PHE A 192 -8.68 12.00 -5.44
N ILE A 193 -9.50 11.91 -4.38
CA ILE A 193 -10.94 12.15 -4.46
C ILE A 193 -11.25 13.59 -4.90
N GLU A 194 -10.55 14.59 -4.38
CA GLU A 194 -10.71 16.00 -4.79
C GLU A 194 -10.55 16.16 -6.30
N VAL A 195 -9.53 15.53 -6.88
CA VAL A 195 -9.25 15.59 -8.32
C VAL A 195 -10.35 14.92 -9.15
N ILE A 196 -10.88 13.79 -8.69
CA ILE A 196 -11.82 12.99 -9.49
C ILE A 196 -13.29 13.31 -9.24
N THR A 197 -13.60 14.09 -8.20
CA THR A 197 -14.96 14.47 -7.79
C THR A 197 -15.86 14.90 -8.96
N PRO A 198 -15.39 15.72 -9.94
CA PRO A 198 -16.22 16.12 -11.07
C PRO A 198 -16.73 14.97 -11.95
N TYR A 199 -16.06 13.81 -11.92
CA TYR A 199 -16.32 12.68 -12.82
C TYR A 199 -17.05 11.51 -12.14
N LEU A 200 -17.21 11.55 -10.81
CA LEU A 200 -17.77 10.44 -10.02
C LEU A 200 -19.22 10.07 -10.38
N ARG A 201 -19.96 10.99 -11.00
CA ARG A 201 -21.37 10.79 -11.36
C ARG A 201 -21.56 10.21 -12.77
N ASP A 202 -20.52 10.16 -13.59
CA ASP A 202 -20.62 9.59 -14.92
C ASP A 202 -20.66 8.06 -14.83
N PRO A 203 -21.72 7.38 -15.33
CA PRO A 203 -21.87 5.93 -15.18
C PRO A 203 -20.79 5.11 -15.89
N ARG A 204 -20.02 5.72 -16.79
CA ARG A 204 -18.90 5.08 -17.49
C ARG A 204 -17.62 5.06 -16.66
N VAL A 205 -17.55 5.89 -15.61
CA VAL A 205 -16.35 6.08 -14.81
C VAL A 205 -16.27 5.04 -13.68
N GLN A 206 -15.14 4.34 -13.65
CA GLN A 206 -14.73 3.44 -12.57
C GLN A 206 -13.49 4.02 -11.90
N ILE A 207 -13.32 3.72 -10.62
CA ILE A 207 -12.23 4.26 -9.80
C ILE A 207 -11.38 3.11 -9.31
N GLU A 208 -10.08 3.20 -9.56
CA GLU A 208 -9.08 2.28 -9.03
C GLU A 208 -8.09 3.05 -8.17
N PHE A 209 -8.49 3.30 -6.91
CA PHE A 209 -7.57 3.87 -5.93
C PHE A 209 -6.62 2.80 -5.38
N ASN A 210 -7.09 1.62 -5.01
CA ASN A 210 -6.26 0.57 -4.42
C ASN A 210 -5.77 -0.42 -5.48
N ASN A 211 -5.15 0.06 -6.56
CA ASN A 211 -4.69 -0.84 -7.61
C ASN A 211 -3.57 -1.73 -7.04
N PHE A 212 -3.97 -2.92 -6.59
CA PHE A 212 -3.20 -3.87 -5.80
C PHE A 212 -2.83 -3.33 -4.40
N ALA A 213 -2.72 -4.23 -3.42
CA ALA A 213 -2.19 -3.90 -2.09
C ALA A 213 -0.72 -3.48 -2.24
N PHE A 214 -0.52 -2.22 -2.63
CA PHE A 214 0.77 -1.62 -2.81
C PHE A 214 1.46 -1.65 -1.44
N LYS A 215 2.71 -2.10 -1.43
CA LYS A 215 3.57 -2.12 -0.26
C LYS A 215 4.95 -1.70 -0.72
N PRO A 216 5.63 -0.77 -0.02
CA PRO A 216 6.98 -0.38 -0.35
C PRO A 216 7.88 -1.60 -0.49
N LYS A 217 8.47 -1.76 -1.68
CA LYS A 217 9.36 -2.87 -1.97
C LYS A 217 10.59 -2.30 -2.66
N PHE A 218 11.60 -2.02 -1.87
CA PHE A 218 12.87 -1.49 -2.37
C PHE A 218 13.55 -2.51 -3.28
N PRO A 219 14.02 -2.11 -4.48
CA PRO A 219 14.81 -2.97 -5.36
C PRO A 219 16.00 -3.59 -4.65
N LYS A 220 16.31 -4.85 -4.97
CA LYS A 220 17.41 -5.58 -4.31
C LYS A 220 18.76 -4.86 -4.42
N TYR A 221 19.04 -4.27 -5.59
CA TYR A 221 20.31 -3.57 -5.85
C TYR A 221 20.49 -2.28 -5.02
N LEU A 222 19.42 -1.74 -4.44
CA LEU A 222 19.48 -0.58 -3.55
C LEU A 222 19.60 -0.97 -2.07
N ARG A 223 19.37 -2.24 -1.72
CA ARG A 223 19.31 -2.65 -0.31
C ARG A 223 20.72 -2.70 0.28
N LYS A 224 20.99 -1.79 1.20
CA LYS A 224 22.19 -1.76 2.04
C LYS A 224 21.80 -1.71 3.52
N LYS A 225 22.67 -2.21 4.40
CA LYS A 225 22.44 -2.08 5.85
C LYS A 225 22.62 -0.60 6.21
N ILE A 226 21.63 0.00 6.87
CA ILE A 226 21.70 1.40 7.32
C ILE A 226 22.32 1.38 8.72
N ILE A 227 23.52 1.96 8.89
CA ILE A 227 24.30 1.87 10.13
C ILE A 227 24.80 3.25 10.54
N GLY A 228 24.61 3.60 11.81
CA GLY A 228 25.16 4.81 12.43
C GLY A 228 24.11 5.52 13.26
N ALA A 229 24.56 6.31 14.24
CA ALA A 229 23.72 7.20 15.03
C ALA A 229 23.96 8.66 14.59
N ASN A 230 23.50 9.01 13.40
CA ASN A 230 23.70 10.35 12.82
C ASN A 230 22.47 10.81 12.02
N GLU A 231 22.49 12.07 11.58
CA GLU A 231 21.38 12.68 10.83
C GLU A 231 21.05 11.94 9.53
N GLU A 232 22.06 11.59 8.72
CA GLU A 232 21.87 10.90 7.44
C GLU A 232 21.11 9.57 7.60
N THR A 233 21.51 8.78 8.59
CA THR A 233 20.88 7.48 8.87
C THR A 233 19.50 7.63 9.49
N LEU A 234 19.29 8.62 10.35
CA LEU A 234 18.00 8.90 10.99
C LEU A 234 16.95 9.42 9.98
N LEU A 235 17.38 10.30 9.07
CA LEU A 235 16.58 10.91 8.01
C LEU A 235 16.61 10.11 6.70
N HIS A 236 17.12 8.88 6.73
CA HIS A 236 17.29 8.06 5.53
C HIS A 236 15.98 7.98 4.72
N PRO A 237 15.98 8.28 3.40
CA PRO A 237 14.77 8.45 2.61
C PRO A 237 13.83 7.23 2.59
N TYR A 238 14.39 6.03 2.79
CA TYR A 238 13.61 4.81 2.86
C TYR A 238 12.62 4.81 4.02
N TYR A 239 12.96 5.47 5.12
CA TYR A 239 12.03 5.62 6.25
C TYR A 239 10.89 6.57 5.89
N GLU A 240 11.14 7.64 5.12
CA GLU A 240 10.07 8.54 4.67
C GLU A 240 9.11 7.85 3.70
N VAL A 241 9.63 7.06 2.75
CA VAL A 241 8.83 6.19 1.87
C VAL A 241 7.90 5.27 2.68
N TRP A 242 8.41 4.67 3.76
CA TRP A 242 7.58 3.87 4.66
C TRP A 242 6.59 4.72 5.45
N MET A 243 6.97 5.90 5.91
CA MET A 243 6.06 6.78 6.65
C MET A 243 4.89 7.24 5.81
N GLU A 244 5.10 7.64 4.56
CA GLU A 244 4.02 7.98 3.64
C GLU A 244 3.10 6.78 3.36
N TYR A 245 3.70 5.59 3.20
CA TYR A 245 2.90 4.38 3.09
C TYR A 245 2.03 4.14 4.32
N LEU A 246 2.66 4.20 5.50
CA LEU A 246 2.02 3.95 6.78
C LEU A 246 0.93 4.97 7.09
N THR A 247 1.00 6.21 6.60
CA THR A 247 -0.02 7.23 6.86
C THR A 247 -1.14 7.24 5.84
N ASN A 248 -0.84 6.99 4.56
CA ASN A 248 -1.77 7.27 3.47
C ASN A 248 -2.44 6.02 2.88
N PHE A 249 -1.81 4.83 3.03
CA PHE A 249 -2.24 3.62 2.32
C PHE A 249 -2.37 2.38 3.21
N TYR A 250 -1.72 2.38 4.37
CA TYR A 250 -1.76 1.26 5.31
C TYR A 250 -3.08 1.21 6.09
N GLU A 251 -3.67 0.01 6.15
CA GLU A 251 -4.81 -0.30 7.02
C GLU A 251 -4.34 -1.18 8.20
N PRO A 252 -4.36 -0.68 9.45
CA PRO A 252 -3.96 -1.48 10.59
C PRO A 252 -4.86 -2.70 10.84
N PRO A 253 -4.33 -3.76 11.47
CA PRO A 253 -5.12 -4.92 11.83
C PRO A 253 -6.24 -4.53 12.82
N LYS A 254 -7.43 -5.11 12.64
CA LYS A 254 -8.59 -4.89 13.52
C LYS A 254 -8.32 -5.40 14.94
N LYS A 255 -7.78 -4.53 15.80
CA LYS A 255 -7.37 -4.82 17.18
C LYS A 255 -7.77 -3.67 18.10
N ASP A 256 -8.14 -3.98 19.34
CA ASP A 256 -8.65 -2.98 20.28
C ASP A 256 -7.54 -2.07 20.85
N VAL A 257 -6.33 -2.60 21.03
CA VAL A 257 -5.23 -1.91 21.72
C VAL A 257 -4.05 -1.70 20.78
N LEU A 258 -3.56 -0.47 20.66
CA LEU A 258 -2.23 -0.16 20.14
C LEU A 258 -1.24 -0.19 21.30
N LEU A 259 -0.19 -1.00 21.19
CA LEU A 259 0.90 -1.04 22.17
C LEU A 259 2.22 -0.69 21.49
N PHE A 260 2.77 0.48 21.83
CA PHE A 260 4.13 0.84 21.47
C PHE A 260 5.13 0.04 22.30
N VAL A 261 6.11 -0.57 21.65
CA VAL A 261 7.12 -1.43 22.27
C VAL A 261 8.52 -1.06 21.79
N PRO A 262 9.60 -1.38 22.53
CA PRO A 262 10.95 -1.06 22.08
C PRO A 262 11.32 -1.95 20.90
N CYS A 263 12.30 -1.48 20.14
CA CYS A 263 13.00 -2.31 19.20
C CYS A 263 13.85 -3.38 19.90
N SER A 264 14.48 -4.23 19.10
CA SER A 264 15.50 -5.15 19.58
C SER A 264 16.58 -5.34 18.55
N TYR A 265 17.82 -5.57 19.01
CA TYR A 265 18.96 -5.82 18.13
C TYR A 265 18.67 -6.92 17.10
N ARG A 266 18.18 -8.08 17.56
CA ARG A 266 17.78 -9.19 16.69
C ARG A 266 16.49 -8.86 15.94
N LYS A 267 16.57 -8.88 14.61
CA LYS A 267 15.46 -8.66 13.68
C LYS A 267 15.17 -9.94 12.86
N PRO A 268 13.92 -10.19 12.42
CA PRO A 268 12.71 -9.46 12.82
C PRO A 268 12.41 -9.64 14.31
N TYR A 269 11.80 -8.64 14.92
CA TYR A 269 11.80 -8.48 16.38
C TYR A 269 11.18 -9.66 17.13
N TYR A 270 10.16 -10.33 16.60
CA TYR A 270 9.54 -11.50 17.24
C TYR A 270 10.51 -12.68 17.50
N LYS A 271 11.71 -12.68 16.91
CA LYS A 271 12.77 -13.65 17.20
C LYS A 271 13.64 -13.28 18.40
N SER A 272 13.58 -12.03 18.88
CA SER A 272 14.39 -11.53 19.99
C SER A 272 13.88 -12.00 21.35
N LYS A 273 14.78 -12.06 22.35
CA LYS A 273 14.41 -12.41 23.73
C LYS A 273 13.41 -11.40 24.30
N THR A 274 13.63 -10.11 24.05
CA THR A 274 12.75 -9.01 24.47
C THR A 274 11.32 -9.18 24.00
N TRP A 275 11.11 -9.35 22.69
CA TRP A 275 9.77 -9.51 22.14
C TRP A 275 9.14 -10.83 22.55
N LYS A 276 9.92 -11.92 22.68
CA LYS A 276 9.39 -13.18 23.23
C LYS A 276 8.85 -12.99 24.65
N ALA A 277 9.54 -12.24 25.50
CA ALA A 277 9.09 -11.93 26.85
C ALA A 277 7.78 -11.12 26.84
N ILE A 278 7.72 -10.03 26.07
CA ILE A 278 6.51 -9.20 25.90
C ILE A 278 5.34 -10.05 25.38
N LEU A 279 5.56 -10.84 24.32
CA LEU A 279 4.54 -11.71 23.73
C LEU A 279 4.07 -12.79 24.70
N ASN A 280 4.95 -13.31 25.56
CA ASN A 280 4.59 -14.26 26.61
C ASN A 280 3.66 -13.61 27.63
N VAL A 281 3.95 -12.38 28.08
CA VAL A 281 3.06 -11.63 28.98
C VAL A 281 1.68 -11.42 28.33
N LEU A 282 1.65 -10.94 27.09
CA LEU A 282 0.38 -10.73 26.36
C LEU A 282 -0.42 -12.02 26.17
N ARG A 283 0.25 -13.17 25.99
CA ARG A 283 -0.40 -14.48 25.94
C ARG A 283 -0.97 -14.88 27.29
N ARG A 284 -0.21 -14.72 28.38
CA ARG A 284 -0.67 -15.03 29.75
C ARG A 284 -1.86 -14.18 30.18
N VAL A 285 -1.89 -12.90 29.81
CA VAL A 285 -3.02 -12.00 30.08
C VAL A 285 -4.21 -12.28 29.15
N GLY A 286 -4.01 -13.02 28.05
CA GLY A 286 -5.05 -13.27 27.05
C GLY A 286 -5.32 -12.10 26.10
N MET A 287 -4.37 -11.16 25.98
CA MET A 287 -4.50 -9.92 25.20
C MET A 287 -3.80 -9.97 23.83
N ARG A 288 -2.96 -10.98 23.55
CA ARG A 288 -2.18 -11.05 22.29
C ARG A 288 -3.00 -10.84 21.01
N ARG A 289 -4.20 -11.42 20.91
CA ARG A 289 -5.07 -11.28 19.72
C ARG A 289 -5.72 -9.90 19.61
N ARG A 290 -5.82 -9.16 20.71
CA ARG A 290 -6.45 -7.83 20.80
C ARG A 290 -5.46 -6.67 20.77
N THR A 291 -4.15 -6.97 20.85
CA THR A 291 -3.09 -5.96 20.90
C THR A 291 -2.29 -5.93 19.60
N HIS A 292 -2.26 -4.77 18.97
CA HIS A 292 -1.38 -4.43 17.85
C HIS A 292 -0.05 -3.94 18.39
N LEU A 293 1.05 -4.59 17.99
CA LEU A 293 2.39 -4.19 18.40
C LEU A 293 3.02 -3.30 17.35
N VAL A 294 3.50 -2.14 17.79
CA VAL A 294 4.23 -1.20 16.96
C VAL A 294 5.57 -0.89 17.65
N ALA A 295 6.67 -1.27 17.02
CA ALA A 295 8.00 -0.96 17.54
C ALA A 295 8.34 0.51 17.30
N ILE A 296 8.99 1.14 18.27
CA ILE A 296 9.63 2.45 18.11
C ILE A 296 11.14 2.28 18.06
N SER A 297 11.78 2.92 17.08
CA SER A 297 13.23 2.90 16.87
C SER A 297 13.67 4.05 15.93
N SER A 298 14.93 4.08 15.50
CA SER A 298 15.43 5.10 14.56
C SER A 298 14.67 5.20 13.22
N PRO A 299 14.08 4.14 12.64
CA PRO A 299 13.15 4.28 11.52
C PRO A 299 11.81 4.96 11.87
N GLY A 300 11.52 5.19 13.15
CA GLY A 300 10.23 5.67 13.66
C GLY A 300 9.28 4.54 14.01
N VAL A 301 8.17 4.47 13.29
CA VAL A 301 7.03 3.59 13.59
C VAL A 301 7.14 2.30 12.77
N ILE A 302 7.19 1.15 13.45
CA ILE A 302 7.35 -0.15 12.79
C ILE A 302 6.25 -1.13 13.26
N PRO A 303 5.12 -1.21 12.55
CA PRO A 303 4.12 -2.26 12.79
C PRO A 303 4.70 -3.68 12.69
N GLU A 304 4.22 -4.59 13.55
CA GLU A 304 4.79 -5.94 13.67
C GLU A 304 4.78 -6.75 12.36
N GLU A 305 3.81 -6.53 11.49
CA GLU A 305 3.67 -7.14 10.16
C GLU A 305 4.76 -6.71 9.18
N PHE A 306 5.42 -5.57 9.43
CA PHE A 306 6.48 -5.03 8.58
C PHE A 306 7.87 -5.18 9.19
N ALA A 307 7.99 -5.74 10.39
CA ALA A 307 9.28 -5.90 11.07
C ALA A 307 10.30 -6.78 10.31
N ASN A 308 9.85 -7.56 9.32
CA ASN A 308 10.72 -8.36 8.45
C ASN A 308 10.95 -7.74 7.06
N ASP A 309 10.39 -6.57 6.79
CA ASP A 309 10.60 -5.86 5.53
C ASP A 309 11.83 -4.96 5.61
N TYR A 310 12.39 -4.70 4.43
CA TYR A 310 13.50 -3.77 4.29
C TYR A 310 12.97 -2.32 4.31
N PRO A 311 13.63 -1.37 5.00
CA PRO A 311 14.88 -1.52 5.77
C PRO A 311 14.71 -1.91 7.25
N PHE A 312 13.49 -2.12 7.74
CA PHE A 312 13.23 -2.42 9.16
C PHE A 312 13.94 -3.67 9.69
N ASN A 313 14.27 -4.63 8.81
CA ASN A 313 15.05 -5.81 9.16
C ASN A 313 16.58 -5.64 9.04
N SER A 314 17.05 -4.50 8.52
CA SER A 314 18.44 -4.28 8.08
C SER A 314 18.97 -2.88 8.44
N TYR A 315 18.74 -2.44 9.67
CA TYR A 315 19.37 -1.25 10.24
C TYR A 315 20.09 -1.55 11.56
N ASP A 316 21.03 -0.69 11.92
CA ASP A 316 21.74 -0.69 13.20
C ASP A 316 21.92 0.75 13.70
N TRP A 317 21.50 1.01 14.92
CA TRP A 317 21.59 2.33 15.55
C TRP A 317 22.36 2.16 16.87
N PRO A 318 23.67 2.43 16.88
CA PRO A 318 24.51 2.29 18.06
C PRO A 318 24.26 3.44 19.05
N GLU A 319 23.48 3.18 20.11
CA GLU A 319 23.12 4.18 21.14
C GLU A 319 24.37 4.86 21.79
N TRP A 320 25.53 4.20 21.81
CA TRP A 320 26.76 4.77 22.37
C TRP A 320 27.46 5.81 21.47
N GLU A 321 27.03 5.96 20.22
CA GLU A 321 27.54 6.97 19.28
C GLU A 321 26.69 8.25 19.30
N GLU A 322 25.60 8.27 20.07
CA GLU A 322 24.69 9.42 20.14
C GLU A 322 25.34 10.62 20.83
N THR A 323 25.37 11.76 20.15
CA THR A 323 25.60 13.07 20.78
C THR A 323 24.29 13.64 21.31
N GLU A 324 24.36 14.65 22.17
CA GLU A 324 23.15 15.33 22.68
C GLU A 324 22.35 16.01 21.57
N GLU A 325 23.01 16.50 20.52
CA GLU A 325 22.36 17.02 19.31
C GLU A 325 21.60 15.92 18.58
N ILE A 326 22.22 14.74 18.40
CA ILE A 326 21.59 13.59 17.74
C ILE A 326 20.39 13.07 18.54
N LYS A 327 20.46 13.05 19.89
CA LYS A 327 19.32 12.67 20.73
C LYS A 327 18.15 13.64 20.58
N LYS A 328 18.41 14.95 20.57
CA LYS A 328 17.36 15.95 20.34
C LYS A 328 16.71 15.76 18.97
N LEU A 329 17.52 15.61 17.92
CA LEU A 329 17.04 15.33 16.57
C LEU A 329 16.24 14.03 16.51
N TYR A 330 16.71 12.97 17.18
CA TYR A 330 15.99 11.70 17.29
C TYR A 330 14.60 11.90 17.88
N VAL A 331 14.49 12.62 19.01
CA VAL A 331 13.19 12.88 19.66
C VAL A 331 12.26 13.62 18.69
N ASP A 332 12.73 14.66 18.02
CA ASP A 332 11.92 15.44 17.08
C ASP A 332 11.44 14.59 15.89
N VAL A 333 12.34 13.82 15.27
CA VAL A 333 12.02 12.96 14.13
C VAL A 333 11.05 11.85 14.52
N ILE A 334 11.29 11.16 15.65
CA ILE A 334 10.41 10.07 16.09
C ILE A 334 9.06 10.63 16.54
N ARG A 335 9.03 11.79 17.23
CA ARG A 335 7.79 12.46 17.63
C ARG A 335 6.93 12.74 16.40
N GLU A 336 7.49 13.34 15.37
CA GLU A 336 6.76 13.66 14.14
C GLU A 336 6.25 12.40 13.43
N ARG A 337 7.07 11.34 13.35
CA ARG A 337 6.66 10.06 12.75
C ARG A 337 5.52 9.40 13.54
N VAL A 338 5.59 9.39 14.88
CA VAL A 338 4.53 8.88 15.74
C VAL A 338 3.26 9.72 15.62
N ARG A 339 3.39 11.05 15.62
CA ARG A 339 2.26 11.99 15.46
C ARG A 339 1.53 11.76 14.15
N ARG A 340 2.25 11.63 13.02
CA ARG A 340 1.68 11.30 11.70
C ARG A 340 0.93 9.96 11.73
N PHE A 341 1.52 8.93 12.31
CA PHE A 341 0.89 7.61 12.42
C PHE A 341 -0.38 7.64 13.29
N LEU A 342 -0.33 8.29 14.45
CA LEU A 342 -1.47 8.42 15.35
C LEU A 342 -2.58 9.28 14.72
N LYS A 343 -2.25 10.38 14.04
CA LYS A 343 -3.24 11.19 13.31
C LYS A 343 -3.99 10.35 12.27
N ALA A 344 -3.29 9.46 11.57
CA ALA A 344 -3.90 8.58 10.57
C ALA A 344 -4.73 7.44 11.18
N HIS A 345 -4.33 6.89 12.34
CA HIS A 345 -4.86 5.60 12.80
C HIS A 345 -5.39 5.52 14.23
N ALA A 346 -5.22 6.55 15.07
CA ALA A 346 -5.61 6.50 16.49
C ALA A 346 -7.09 6.11 16.67
N HIS A 347 -7.96 6.63 15.81
CA HIS A 347 -9.41 6.34 15.82
C HIS A 347 -9.76 4.85 15.60
N LYS A 348 -8.82 4.04 15.11
CA LYS A 348 -9.00 2.58 14.90
C LYS A 348 -8.73 1.76 16.15
N TYR A 349 -8.15 2.36 17.19
CA TYR A 349 -7.88 1.72 18.46
C TYR A 349 -8.78 2.30 19.55
N LYS A 350 -9.17 1.45 20.49
CA LYS A 350 -9.92 1.89 21.69
C LYS A 350 -9.00 2.40 22.78
N ILE A 351 -7.77 1.88 22.83
CA ILE A 351 -6.76 2.19 23.85
C ILE A 351 -5.40 2.28 23.18
N ILE A 352 -4.60 3.26 23.59
CA ILE A 352 -3.20 3.41 23.21
C ILE A 352 -2.36 3.24 24.48
N ALA A 353 -1.41 2.31 24.45
CA ALA A 353 -0.52 1.99 25.55
C ALA A 353 0.94 2.05 25.10
N VAL A 354 1.84 2.32 26.03
CA VAL A 354 3.27 2.53 25.80
C VAL A 354 4.07 1.65 26.76
N TYR A 355 4.83 0.69 26.23
CA TYR A 355 5.77 -0.12 26.98
C TYR A 355 7.17 0.16 26.48
N LEU A 356 7.77 1.25 26.94
CA LEU A 356 9.14 1.70 26.63
C LEU A 356 9.87 2.06 27.92
N LYS A 357 11.19 2.25 27.86
CA LYS A 357 11.98 2.77 28.99
C LYS A 357 11.54 4.23 29.26
N PRO A 358 11.03 4.60 30.44
CA PRO A 358 10.55 5.95 30.70
C PRO A 358 11.58 7.06 30.52
N ASP A 359 12.87 6.75 30.68
CA ASP A 359 14.00 7.68 30.50
C ASP A 359 14.54 7.74 29.06
N SER A 360 13.98 6.97 28.13
CA SER A 360 14.42 6.96 26.74
C SER A 360 13.81 8.07 25.88
N GLU A 361 14.58 8.46 24.86
CA GLU A 361 14.21 9.38 23.80
C GLU A 361 12.95 8.89 23.06
N SER A 362 12.83 7.59 22.82
CA SER A 362 11.64 6.98 22.22
C SER A 362 10.38 7.17 23.06
N PHE A 363 10.48 7.03 24.39
CA PHE A 363 9.33 7.24 25.28
C PHE A 363 8.91 8.71 25.28
N LYS A 364 9.87 9.63 25.42
CA LYS A 364 9.64 11.07 25.34
C LYS A 364 8.93 11.46 24.04
N ALA A 365 9.45 11.00 22.90
CA ALA A 365 8.87 11.27 21.58
C ALA A 365 7.42 10.79 21.44
N VAL A 366 7.11 9.57 21.91
CA VAL A 366 5.75 9.02 21.85
C VAL A 366 4.79 9.81 22.75
N MET A 367 5.20 10.11 23.99
CA MET A 367 4.35 10.82 24.94
C MET A 367 4.09 12.28 24.51
N GLU A 368 5.10 12.96 23.94
CA GLU A 368 4.92 14.29 23.33
C GLU A 368 3.94 14.25 22.16
N ALA A 369 4.08 13.29 21.23
CA ALA A 369 3.15 13.14 20.11
C ALA A 369 1.71 12.86 20.56
N CYS A 370 1.52 12.05 21.60
CA CYS A 370 0.21 11.82 22.21
C CYS A 370 -0.37 13.10 22.80
N LYS A 371 0.43 13.88 23.53
CA LYS A 371 0.03 15.15 24.15
C LYS A 371 -0.40 16.17 23.09
N GLU A 372 0.37 16.34 22.02
CA GLU A 372 0.05 17.26 20.92
C GLU A 372 -1.29 16.94 20.23
N LEU A 373 -1.63 15.66 20.14
CA LEU A 373 -2.88 15.19 19.54
C LEU A 373 -4.05 15.11 20.52
N GLY A 374 -3.84 15.45 21.81
CA GLY A 374 -4.85 15.31 22.85
C GLY A 374 -5.27 13.84 23.10
N LEU A 375 -4.40 12.88 22.81
CA LEU A 375 -4.67 11.45 22.96
C LEU A 375 -4.22 10.94 24.33
N SER A 376 -5.07 10.13 24.97
CA SER A 376 -4.70 9.42 26.20
C SER A 376 -3.85 8.20 25.87
N CYS A 377 -2.56 8.26 26.21
CA CYS A 377 -1.59 7.19 26.04
C CYS A 377 -1.13 6.69 27.41
N ILE A 378 -1.31 5.39 27.67
CA ILE A 378 -1.11 4.78 29.00
C ILE A 378 0.31 4.21 29.09
N PRO A 379 1.20 4.74 29.95
CA PRO A 379 2.52 4.15 30.19
C PRO A 379 2.38 2.87 31.02
N CYS A 380 2.74 1.72 30.44
CA CYS A 380 2.74 0.44 31.15
C CYS A 380 3.97 0.23 32.04
N ILE A 381 4.98 1.10 31.93
CA ILE A 381 5.99 1.32 32.96
C ILE A 381 5.83 2.78 33.38
N PRO A 382 5.13 3.07 34.47
CA PRO A 382 5.00 4.44 34.96
C PRO A 382 6.38 5.01 35.33
N PRO A 383 6.70 6.28 34.99
CA PRO A 383 7.98 6.90 35.33
C PRO A 383 8.34 6.79 36.81
N GLU A 384 7.35 6.90 37.70
CA GLU A 384 7.50 6.80 39.16
C GLU A 384 7.84 5.39 39.65
N GLU A 385 7.54 4.35 38.86
CA GLU A 385 7.86 2.96 39.20
C GLU A 385 9.19 2.50 38.57
N TYR A 386 9.84 3.32 37.74
CA TYR A 386 11.06 2.96 37.02
C TYR A 386 12.34 3.20 37.83
N ASP A 387 12.73 2.17 38.59
CA ASP A 387 13.85 2.18 39.54
C ASP A 387 15.24 1.80 38.94
N GLU A 388 16.30 2.02 39.72
CA GLU A 388 17.68 1.68 39.36
C GLU A 388 17.90 0.18 39.15
N GLU A 389 17.14 -0.67 39.83
CA GLU A 389 17.19 -2.12 39.65
C GLU A 389 16.78 -2.49 38.21
N MET A 390 15.70 -1.90 37.70
CA MET A 390 15.31 -2.06 36.30
C MET A 390 16.33 -1.46 35.34
N LYS A 391 16.83 -0.24 35.59
CA LYS A 391 17.82 0.43 34.73
C LYS A 391 19.11 -0.37 34.56
N SER A 392 19.56 -1.03 35.62
CA SER A 392 20.79 -1.83 35.60
C SER A 392 20.67 -3.15 34.80
N HIS A 393 19.44 -3.63 34.54
CA HIS A 393 19.20 -4.84 33.76
C HIS A 393 19.33 -4.59 32.25
N LYS A 394 19.93 -5.51 31.49
CA LYS A 394 20.14 -5.37 30.04
C LYS A 394 19.33 -6.39 29.22
N PRO A 395 18.25 -5.99 28.52
CA PRO A 395 17.62 -4.66 28.48
C PRO A 395 16.61 -4.41 29.63
N PRO A 396 16.41 -3.17 30.12
CA PRO A 396 15.56 -2.88 31.29
C PRO A 396 14.12 -3.40 31.16
N VAL A 397 13.56 -3.32 29.96
CA VAL A 397 12.21 -3.78 29.61
C VAL A 397 12.00 -5.30 29.72
N THR A 398 13.05 -6.10 29.92
CA THR A 398 12.92 -7.54 30.22
C THR A 398 13.10 -7.88 31.68
N HIS A 399 13.35 -6.89 32.54
CA HIS A 399 13.45 -7.10 33.96
C HIS A 399 12.14 -7.69 34.51
N PRO A 400 12.16 -8.63 35.48
CA PRO A 400 10.94 -9.22 36.04
C PRO A 400 9.94 -8.18 36.57
N LYS A 401 10.41 -7.09 37.19
CA LYS A 401 9.54 -5.97 37.62
C LYS A 401 8.84 -5.32 36.42
N ALA A 402 9.58 -4.95 35.37
CA ALA A 402 9.01 -4.35 34.16
C ALA A 402 7.95 -5.26 33.50
N LEU A 403 8.22 -6.57 33.42
CA LEU A 403 7.26 -7.54 32.87
C LEU A 403 6.02 -7.72 33.76
N LYS A 404 6.16 -7.57 35.09
CA LYS A 404 5.03 -7.56 36.04
C LYS A 404 4.19 -6.28 35.88
N LEU A 405 4.81 -5.13 35.63
CA LEU A 405 4.12 -3.89 35.31
C LEU A 405 3.35 -4.02 34.00
N LEU A 406 3.96 -4.56 32.95
CA LEU A 406 3.26 -4.88 31.70
C LEU A 406 2.08 -5.82 31.92
N TYR A 407 2.26 -6.89 32.71
CA TYR A 407 1.18 -7.82 33.02
C TYR A 407 0.01 -7.10 33.70
N SER A 408 0.30 -6.28 34.71
CA SER A 408 -0.70 -5.55 35.49
C SER A 408 -1.42 -4.51 34.63
N CYS A 409 -0.66 -3.73 33.84
CA CYS A 409 -1.18 -2.78 32.86
C CYS A 409 -2.16 -3.46 31.91
N MET A 410 -1.71 -4.51 31.21
CA MET A 410 -2.54 -5.20 30.21
C MET A 410 -3.75 -5.92 30.81
N SER A 411 -3.68 -6.36 32.08
CA SER A 411 -4.81 -6.96 32.79
C SER A 411 -5.90 -5.92 33.07
N LYS A 412 -5.52 -4.73 33.56
CA LYS A 412 -6.45 -3.61 33.73
C LYS A 412 -7.11 -3.21 32.41
N LEU A 413 -6.34 -3.06 31.34
CA LEU A 413 -6.88 -2.74 30.00
C LEU A 413 -7.84 -3.82 29.49
N ARG A 414 -7.58 -5.10 29.80
CA ARG A 414 -8.48 -6.19 29.44
C ARG A 414 -9.84 -6.05 30.14
N GLU A 415 -9.83 -5.75 31.43
CA GLU A 415 -11.04 -5.51 32.23
C GLU A 415 -11.83 -4.31 31.70
N GLU A 416 -11.16 -3.17 31.45
CA GLU A 416 -11.80 -1.98 30.88
C GLU A 416 -12.52 -2.29 29.55
N LEU A 417 -11.87 -3.06 28.68
CA LEU A 417 -12.46 -3.46 27.40
C LEU A 417 -13.64 -4.43 27.55
N GLN A 418 -13.67 -5.25 28.60
CA GLN A 418 -14.80 -6.13 28.90
C GLN A 418 -15.99 -5.32 29.42
N THR A 419 -15.75 -4.38 30.34
CA THR A 419 -16.78 -3.49 30.90
C THR A 419 -17.43 -2.61 29.82
N LYS A 420 -16.64 -2.01 28.92
CA LYS A 420 -17.17 -1.22 27.79
C LYS A 420 -18.11 -2.06 26.90
N LYS A 421 -17.72 -3.30 26.58
CA LYS A 421 -18.53 -4.22 25.75
C LYS A 421 -19.86 -4.58 26.41
N LEU A 422 -19.87 -4.81 27.72
CA LEU A 422 -21.08 -5.07 28.49
C LEU A 422 -22.03 -3.87 28.41
N ASN A 423 -21.54 -2.66 28.68
CA ASN A 423 -22.34 -1.43 28.65
C ASN A 423 -22.95 -1.14 27.27
N GLU A 424 -22.19 -1.33 26.19
CA GLU A 424 -22.69 -1.20 24.81
C GLU A 424 -23.84 -2.20 24.52
N THR A 425 -23.70 -3.43 25.00
CA THR A 425 -24.72 -4.48 24.83
C THR A 425 -26.01 -4.16 25.61
N PHE A 426 -25.89 -3.62 26.83
CA PHE A 426 -27.03 -3.20 27.64
C PHE A 426 -27.77 -1.99 27.04
N GLN A 427 -27.04 -1.01 26.50
CA GLN A 427 -27.66 0.14 25.82
C GLN A 427 -28.38 -0.27 24.53
N TYR A 428 -27.82 -1.19 23.74
CA TYR A 428 -28.49 -1.71 22.54
C TYR A 428 -29.80 -2.42 22.89
N LYS A 429 -29.82 -3.25 23.94
CA LYS A 429 -31.03 -3.94 24.42
C LYS A 429 -32.11 -3.00 24.97
N ARG A 430 -31.74 -1.80 25.44
CA ARG A 430 -32.69 -0.77 25.91
C ARG A 430 -33.27 0.11 24.80
N ARG A 431 -32.59 0.20 23.64
CA ARG A 431 -33.08 0.95 22.45
C ARG A 431 -33.89 0.08 21.47
N SER A 432 -33.86 -1.23 21.66
CA SER A 432 -34.59 -2.23 20.86
C SER A 432 -35.85 -2.76 21.56
N LYS A 433 -36.16 -2.20 22.74
CA LYS A 433 -37.47 -2.21 23.39
C LYS A 433 -38.02 -0.80 23.31
#